data_AF-A0A7H8TLK3-F1
#
_entry.id   AF-A0A7H8TLK3-F1
#
_cell.length_a   1.000
_cell.length_b   1.000
_cell.length_c   1.000
_cell.angle_alpha   90.00
_cell.angle_beta   90.00
_cell.angle_gamma   90.00
#
_symmetry.space_group_name_H-M   'P 1'
#
loop_
_entity.id
_entity.type
_entity.pdbx_description
1 polymer ?
#
loop_
_entity_poly.entity_id
_entity_poly.type
_entity_poly.pdbx_seq_one_letter_code
_entity_poly.pdbx_strand_id
1 'polypeptide(L)'
;MTRLPLQAVLFDMDGTLVDTERLWWEAVEQVAGRALTESDEAEVLGRPVEHTADWLAAATGAPAADLADALHREFADRVRAGIVPRPGALDLLDALARDGVPTALVTASPRAVADTVLEALGASRFAVSVTADDTDRTKPAPDPYLAACRALGVDPAACVAVEDTRTGVSSAEAAGCTVLAVPSLAPIEPAPGRTVLPSLEGVTTERLRTLPTAAAPSHELRVMSWNLWHGGTKVHDHLAKQLKVIAETGVDVVGLQETNGTAAEELADALGWYHHRAGENLGVISRHPITARFGDPAVGFYGAAGVRVRAGEREVDIWTAHLDYTPYGPYESAFDGLPAAELVAHEQVRLAQMRDALHRIEEAAAPGVPVVLVGDFNSPSHLDSPDVEWPVTKAAEAAGLRDSYREAHPDPAVQPGHTWSPIHALHEDGSGRPEPQDRIDFVLHRGLRVLHSQTCVSGTPRPWPDVEHNEWPSDHAAVITTFSLRE
;
A
#
# COMPACT_ATOMS: atom_id res chain seq x y z
N MET A 1 6.73 1.51 9.83
CA MET A 1 7.68 0.39 9.59
C MET A 1 8.93 0.95 8.95
N THR A 2 10.08 0.86 9.61
CA THR A 2 11.38 0.96 8.93
C THR A 2 11.33 0.03 7.72
N ARG A 3 11.61 0.54 6.51
CA ARG A 3 11.68 -0.30 5.30
C ARG A 3 12.59 -1.49 5.64
N LEU A 4 12.09 -2.72 5.45
CA LEU A 4 12.92 -3.90 5.64
C LEU A 4 14.14 -3.73 4.72
N PRO A 5 15.37 -3.88 5.23
CA PRO A 5 16.55 -3.77 4.39
C PRO A 5 16.48 -4.81 3.28
N LEU A 6 16.75 -4.43 2.03
CA LEU A 6 16.81 -5.38 0.91
C LEU A 6 17.76 -6.54 1.26
N GLN A 7 17.21 -7.75 1.37
CA GLN A 7 17.92 -8.96 1.79
C GLN A 7 18.43 -9.78 0.61
N ALA A 8 17.71 -9.80 -0.52
CA ALA A 8 18.14 -10.49 -1.73
C ALA A 8 17.43 -9.97 -2.98
N VAL A 9 18.01 -10.28 -4.16
CA VAL A 9 17.37 -10.09 -5.47
C VAL A 9 17.23 -11.42 -6.19
N LEU A 10 16.01 -11.74 -6.62
CA LEU A 10 15.64 -13.01 -7.25
C LEU A 10 15.36 -12.75 -8.73
N PHE A 11 16.19 -13.25 -9.63
CA PHE A 11 16.07 -12.99 -11.07
C PHE A 11 15.41 -14.16 -11.78
N ASP A 12 14.42 -13.88 -12.61
CA ASP A 12 14.13 -14.77 -13.72
C ASP A 12 15.27 -14.79 -14.75
N MET A 13 15.28 -15.82 -15.59
CA MET A 13 16.33 -16.06 -16.57
C MET A 13 15.95 -15.55 -17.96
N ASP A 14 14.94 -16.19 -18.56
CA ASP A 14 14.51 -16.01 -19.94
C ASP A 14 13.84 -14.64 -20.10
N GLY A 15 14.23 -13.84 -21.09
CA GLY A 15 13.71 -12.48 -21.32
C GLY A 15 14.09 -11.43 -20.27
N THR A 16 14.50 -11.85 -19.07
CA THR A 16 14.93 -11.01 -17.95
C THR A 16 16.45 -10.80 -17.92
N LEU A 17 17.25 -11.87 -17.77
CA LEU A 17 18.72 -11.79 -17.75
C LEU A 17 19.33 -12.03 -19.13
N VAL A 18 18.70 -12.88 -19.93
CA VAL A 18 19.20 -13.30 -21.24
C VAL A 18 18.10 -13.30 -22.28
N ASP A 19 18.43 -12.92 -23.50
CA ASP A 19 17.48 -12.99 -24.63
C ASP A 19 17.46 -14.39 -25.24
N THR A 20 16.81 -15.32 -24.54
CA THR A 20 16.63 -16.71 -25.01
C THR A 20 15.52 -16.84 -26.03
N GLU A 21 14.57 -15.90 -26.06
CA GLU A 21 13.47 -15.90 -27.03
C GLU A 21 13.97 -15.69 -28.46
N ARG A 22 14.95 -14.80 -28.65
CA ARG A 22 15.64 -14.67 -29.93
C ARG A 22 16.36 -15.96 -30.33
N LEU A 23 17.04 -16.62 -29.40
CA LEU A 23 17.72 -17.89 -29.67
C LEU A 23 16.73 -19.00 -30.03
N TRP A 24 15.57 -19.01 -29.38
CA TRP A 24 14.48 -19.94 -29.68
C TRP A 24 13.87 -19.67 -31.05
N TRP A 25 13.58 -18.41 -31.39
CA TRP A 25 13.09 -18.02 -32.70
C TRP A 25 14.01 -18.50 -33.83
N GLU A 26 15.31 -18.20 -33.70
CA GLU A 26 16.30 -18.60 -34.69
C GLU A 26 16.51 -20.13 -34.73
N ALA A 27 16.30 -20.84 -33.62
CA ALA A 27 16.31 -22.31 -33.59
C ALA A 27 15.14 -22.89 -34.37
N VAL A 28 13.95 -22.32 -34.21
CA VAL A 28 12.74 -22.73 -34.92
C VAL A 28 12.87 -22.43 -36.42
N GLU A 29 13.44 -21.29 -36.81
CA GLU A 29 13.77 -20.99 -38.21
C GLU A 29 14.67 -22.05 -38.84
N GLN A 30 15.70 -22.45 -38.10
CA GLN A 30 16.66 -23.46 -38.55
C GLN A 30 15.99 -24.84 -38.72
N VAL A 31 15.17 -25.26 -37.75
CA VAL A 31 14.44 -26.54 -37.83
C VAL A 31 13.34 -26.51 -38.88
N ALA A 32 12.65 -25.38 -39.05
CA ALA A 32 11.63 -25.17 -40.07
C ALA A 32 12.22 -25.08 -41.49
N GLY A 33 13.52 -24.79 -41.61
CA GLY A 33 14.20 -24.56 -42.89
C GLY A 33 13.70 -23.30 -43.62
N ARG A 34 13.10 -22.35 -42.91
CA ARG A 34 12.59 -21.07 -43.44
C ARG A 34 12.70 -19.97 -42.40
N ALA A 35 12.75 -18.73 -42.87
CA ALA A 35 12.52 -17.58 -42.01
C ALA A 35 11.08 -17.59 -41.47
N LEU A 36 10.91 -17.21 -40.22
CA LEU A 36 9.63 -17.00 -39.58
C LEU A 36 9.18 -15.55 -39.80
N THR A 37 7.87 -15.32 -39.70
CA THR A 37 7.26 -13.98 -39.78
C THR A 37 6.40 -13.71 -38.56
N GLU A 38 5.94 -12.47 -38.37
CA GLU A 38 5.04 -12.10 -37.27
C GLU A 38 3.80 -13.02 -37.14
N SER A 39 3.30 -13.59 -38.24
CA SER A 39 2.17 -14.53 -38.18
C SER A 39 2.47 -15.84 -37.45
N ASP A 40 3.75 -16.20 -37.30
CA ASP A 40 4.19 -17.42 -36.63
C ASP A 40 4.34 -17.23 -35.11
N GLU A 41 4.35 -15.98 -34.64
CA GLU A 41 4.71 -15.63 -33.25
C GLU A 41 3.89 -16.36 -32.20
N ALA A 42 2.56 -16.45 -32.41
CA ALA A 42 1.64 -17.10 -31.47
C ALA A 42 1.84 -18.63 -31.31
N GLU A 43 2.52 -19.25 -32.27
CA GLU A 43 2.82 -20.69 -32.31
C GLU A 43 4.25 -21.01 -31.83
N VAL A 44 5.10 -19.98 -31.75
CA VAL A 44 6.52 -20.10 -31.46
C VAL A 44 6.87 -19.55 -30.08
N LEU A 45 6.42 -18.34 -29.74
CA LEU A 45 6.77 -17.68 -28.48
C LEU A 45 5.76 -18.00 -27.37
N GLY A 46 6.26 -18.20 -26.15
CA GLY A 46 5.43 -18.52 -24.98
C GLY A 46 4.73 -19.89 -25.02
N ARG A 47 5.21 -20.82 -25.87
CA ARG A 47 4.66 -22.16 -26.03
C ARG A 47 5.65 -23.24 -25.56
N PRO A 48 5.15 -24.40 -25.07
CA PRO A 48 6.01 -25.58 -24.90
C PRO A 48 6.62 -26.02 -26.24
N VAL A 49 7.81 -26.62 -26.19
CA VAL A 49 8.52 -27.12 -27.38
C VAL A 49 7.64 -28.09 -28.18
N GLU A 50 6.87 -28.93 -27.48
CA GLU A 50 5.97 -29.91 -28.08
C GLU A 50 4.88 -29.25 -28.92
N HIS A 51 4.34 -28.10 -28.48
CA HIS A 51 3.35 -27.34 -29.24
C HIS A 51 3.95 -26.83 -30.56
N THR A 52 5.12 -26.21 -30.50
CA THR A 52 5.82 -25.71 -31.68
C THR A 52 6.23 -26.86 -32.61
N ALA A 53 6.61 -28.01 -32.06
CA ALA A 53 6.92 -29.22 -32.81
C ALA A 53 5.69 -29.79 -33.55
N ASP A 54 4.52 -29.83 -32.89
CA ASP A 54 3.25 -30.25 -33.51
C ASP A 54 2.84 -29.30 -34.63
N TRP A 55 3.01 -27.99 -34.43
CA TRP A 55 2.76 -26.98 -35.46
C TRP A 55 3.67 -27.16 -36.68
N LEU A 56 4.98 -27.36 -36.47
CA LEU A 56 5.92 -27.67 -37.54
C LEU A 56 5.60 -29.01 -38.22
N ALA A 57 5.17 -30.02 -37.47
CA ALA A 57 4.77 -31.32 -37.99
C ALA A 57 3.57 -31.18 -38.94
N ALA A 58 2.58 -30.37 -38.57
CA ALA A 58 1.43 -30.08 -39.42
C ALA A 58 1.82 -29.38 -40.73
N ALA A 59 2.86 -28.54 -40.70
CA ALA A 59 3.35 -27.83 -41.88
C ALA A 59 4.25 -28.68 -42.80
N THR A 60 5.04 -29.59 -42.22
CA THR A 60 6.11 -30.32 -42.94
C THR A 60 5.78 -31.80 -43.21
N GLY A 61 4.86 -32.39 -42.44
CA GLY A 61 4.57 -33.82 -42.45
C GLY A 61 5.60 -34.69 -41.71
N ALA A 62 6.61 -34.10 -41.07
CA ALA A 62 7.58 -34.83 -40.26
C ALA A 62 6.98 -35.25 -38.89
N PRO A 63 7.49 -36.32 -38.24
CA PRO A 63 7.03 -36.69 -36.91
C PRO A 63 7.33 -35.60 -35.88
N ALA A 64 6.32 -35.20 -35.09
CA ALA A 64 6.47 -34.16 -34.07
C ALA A 64 7.55 -34.49 -33.03
N ALA A 65 7.71 -35.76 -32.66
CA ALA A 65 8.76 -36.19 -31.74
C ALA A 65 10.18 -35.89 -32.27
N ASP A 66 10.44 -36.14 -33.56
CA ASP A 66 11.74 -35.88 -34.18
C ASP A 66 12.01 -34.37 -34.27
N LEU A 67 10.97 -33.57 -34.51
CA LEU A 67 11.03 -32.11 -34.54
C LEU A 67 11.27 -31.52 -33.14
N ALA A 68 10.59 -32.03 -32.11
CA ALA A 68 10.81 -31.63 -30.73
C ALA A 68 12.27 -31.91 -30.30
N ASP A 69 12.77 -33.09 -30.64
CA ASP A 69 14.17 -33.46 -30.41
C ASP A 69 15.16 -32.55 -31.17
N ALA A 70 14.84 -32.18 -32.40
CA ALA A 70 15.65 -31.25 -33.19
C ALA A 70 15.64 -29.83 -32.61
N LEU A 71 14.46 -29.33 -32.19
CA LEU A 71 14.29 -28.03 -31.55
C LEU A 71 15.06 -27.96 -30.23
N HIS A 72 14.95 -29.00 -29.38
CA HIS A 72 15.72 -29.08 -28.13
C HIS A 72 17.23 -29.03 -28.38
N ARG A 73 17.73 -29.78 -29.38
CA ARG A 73 19.16 -29.78 -29.72
C ARG A 73 19.63 -28.43 -30.26
N GLU A 74 18.92 -27.89 -31.25
CA GLU A 74 19.29 -26.62 -31.88
C GLU A 74 19.26 -25.45 -30.89
N PHE A 75 18.22 -25.37 -30.06
CA PHE A 75 18.12 -24.36 -29.01
C PHE A 75 19.27 -24.49 -28.01
N ALA A 76 19.55 -25.71 -27.52
CA ALA A 76 20.65 -25.94 -26.59
C ALA A 76 22.03 -25.62 -27.21
N ASP A 77 22.24 -25.92 -28.49
CA ASP A 77 23.48 -25.59 -29.22
C ASP A 77 23.67 -24.07 -29.34
N ARG A 78 22.59 -23.32 -29.62
CA ARG A 78 22.60 -21.85 -29.70
C ARG A 78 22.86 -21.20 -28.35
N VAL A 79 22.22 -21.69 -27.29
CA VAL A 79 22.50 -21.26 -25.92
C VAL A 79 23.98 -21.49 -25.57
N ARG A 80 24.59 -22.61 -25.99
CA ARG A 80 26.03 -22.84 -25.80
C ARG A 80 26.93 -21.97 -26.68
N ALA A 81 26.49 -21.64 -27.90
CA ALA A 81 27.29 -20.89 -28.86
C ALA A 81 27.35 -19.37 -28.58
N GLY A 82 26.33 -18.81 -27.92
CA GLY A 82 26.34 -17.40 -27.56
C GLY A 82 25.05 -16.95 -26.88
N ILE A 83 25.08 -16.88 -25.56
CA ILE A 83 24.07 -16.18 -24.77
C ILE A 83 24.30 -14.67 -24.86
N VAL A 84 23.24 -13.93 -25.14
CA VAL A 84 23.24 -12.46 -25.14
C VAL A 84 22.57 -11.96 -23.87
N PRO A 85 23.32 -11.36 -22.92
CA PRO A 85 22.73 -10.74 -21.75
C PRO A 85 21.81 -9.58 -22.15
N ARG A 86 20.70 -9.42 -21.43
CA ARG A 86 19.79 -8.29 -21.61
C ARG A 86 20.49 -6.98 -21.22
N PRO A 87 20.16 -5.84 -21.86
CA PRO A 87 20.77 -4.55 -21.55
C PRO A 87 20.68 -4.21 -20.05
N GLY A 88 21.82 -3.95 -19.41
CA GLY A 88 21.95 -3.65 -17.98
C GLY A 88 21.98 -4.86 -17.04
N ALA A 89 21.77 -6.09 -17.52
CA ALA A 89 21.73 -7.28 -16.65
C ALA A 89 23.07 -7.54 -15.92
N LEU A 90 24.18 -7.54 -16.65
CA LEU A 90 25.51 -7.75 -16.06
C LEU A 90 25.91 -6.61 -15.11
N ASP A 91 25.64 -5.36 -15.49
CA ASP A 91 25.94 -4.19 -14.66
C ASP A 91 25.19 -4.23 -13.33
N LEU A 92 23.92 -4.65 -13.35
CA LEU A 92 23.11 -4.81 -12.14
C LEU A 92 23.61 -5.97 -11.27
N LEU A 93 23.92 -7.13 -11.86
CA LEU A 93 24.49 -8.26 -11.11
C LEU A 93 25.83 -7.88 -10.46
N ASP A 94 26.68 -7.16 -11.17
CA ASP A 94 27.96 -6.68 -10.66
C ASP A 94 27.77 -5.62 -9.56
N ALA A 95 26.76 -4.75 -9.66
CA ALA A 95 26.41 -3.80 -8.61
C ALA A 95 25.93 -4.50 -7.33
N LEU A 96 25.07 -5.51 -7.46
CA LEU A 96 24.56 -6.29 -6.33
C LEU A 96 25.69 -7.04 -5.61
N ALA A 97 26.60 -7.66 -6.38
CA ALA A 97 27.77 -8.32 -5.84
C ALA A 97 28.70 -7.34 -5.08
N ARG A 98 28.95 -6.16 -5.65
CA ARG A 98 29.75 -5.10 -4.99
C ARG A 98 29.12 -4.62 -3.68
N ASP A 99 27.79 -4.53 -3.63
CA ASP A 99 27.04 -4.04 -2.47
C ASP A 99 26.71 -5.15 -1.46
N GLY A 100 27.17 -6.39 -1.70
CA GLY A 100 26.99 -7.53 -0.82
C GLY A 100 25.53 -8.01 -0.72
N VAL A 101 24.71 -7.78 -1.75
CA VAL A 101 23.32 -8.25 -1.80
C VAL A 101 23.28 -9.62 -2.48
N PRO A 102 22.88 -10.70 -1.77
CA PRO A 102 22.73 -12.03 -2.35
C PRO A 102 21.77 -12.04 -3.54
N THR A 103 22.10 -12.82 -4.57
CA THR A 103 21.23 -13.01 -5.72
C THR A 103 20.88 -14.48 -5.93
N ALA A 104 19.68 -14.72 -6.45
CA ALA A 104 19.24 -16.05 -6.88
C ALA A 104 18.79 -16.02 -8.35
N LEU A 105 18.98 -17.14 -9.04
CA LEU A 105 18.28 -17.42 -10.30
C LEU A 105 17.02 -18.23 -10.00
N VAL A 106 15.87 -17.85 -10.56
CA VAL A 106 14.58 -18.53 -10.40
C VAL A 106 13.90 -18.67 -11.75
N THR A 107 14.03 -19.84 -12.39
CA THR A 107 13.56 -20.08 -13.77
C THR A 107 12.62 -21.27 -13.87
N ALA A 108 11.73 -21.25 -14.86
CA ALA A 108 10.93 -22.41 -15.27
C ALA A 108 11.66 -23.31 -16.28
N SER A 109 12.90 -22.98 -16.65
CA SER A 109 13.74 -23.78 -17.54
C SER A 109 14.36 -24.99 -16.80
N PRO A 110 14.67 -26.09 -17.51
CA PRO A 110 15.36 -27.25 -16.92
C PRO A 110 16.78 -26.92 -16.42
N ARG A 111 17.26 -27.70 -15.45
CA ARG A 111 18.58 -27.56 -14.80
C ARG A 111 19.73 -27.40 -15.80
N ALA A 112 19.78 -28.25 -16.82
CA ALA A 112 20.87 -28.23 -17.80
C ALA A 112 20.97 -26.91 -18.59
N VAL A 113 19.83 -26.27 -18.87
CA VAL A 113 19.78 -24.96 -19.56
C VAL A 113 20.23 -23.86 -18.61
N ALA A 114 19.67 -23.86 -17.39
CA ALA A 114 20.03 -22.88 -16.37
C ALA A 114 21.53 -22.90 -16.04
N ASP A 115 22.14 -24.08 -15.92
CA ASP A 115 23.56 -24.21 -15.61
C ASP A 115 24.44 -23.63 -16.74
N THR A 116 24.05 -23.84 -18.01
CA THR A 116 24.74 -23.23 -19.16
C THR A 116 24.65 -21.70 -19.12
N VAL A 117 23.48 -21.16 -18.76
CA VAL A 117 23.28 -19.72 -18.63
C VAL A 117 24.07 -19.14 -17.46
N LEU A 118 24.08 -19.83 -16.31
CA LEU A 118 24.87 -19.43 -15.14
C LEU A 118 26.36 -19.40 -15.48
N GLU A 119 26.88 -20.37 -16.21
CA GLU A 119 28.28 -20.36 -16.66
C GLU A 119 28.60 -19.12 -17.51
N ALA A 120 27.74 -18.80 -18.48
CA ALA A 120 27.93 -17.65 -19.36
C ALA A 120 27.80 -16.30 -18.62
N LEU A 121 26.85 -16.19 -17.69
CA LEU A 121 26.65 -15.00 -16.86
C LEU A 121 27.66 -14.91 -15.71
N GLY A 122 28.41 -15.98 -15.41
CA GLY A 122 29.32 -16.10 -14.28
C GLY A 122 28.61 -16.59 -13.02
N ALA A 123 28.65 -17.90 -12.78
CA ALA A 123 27.93 -18.58 -11.71
C ALA A 123 28.22 -18.04 -10.30
N SER A 124 29.41 -17.47 -10.08
CA SER A 124 29.78 -16.85 -8.80
C SER A 124 28.94 -15.63 -8.42
N ARG A 125 28.16 -15.06 -9.35
CA ARG A 125 27.23 -13.96 -9.09
C ARG A 125 25.98 -14.41 -8.33
N PHE A 126 25.66 -15.70 -8.39
CA PHE A 126 24.44 -16.27 -7.83
C PHE A 126 24.77 -17.13 -6.61
N ALA A 127 24.08 -16.87 -5.51
CA ALA A 127 24.21 -17.66 -4.29
C ALA A 127 23.39 -18.97 -4.36
N VAL A 128 22.30 -18.97 -5.12
CA VAL A 128 21.45 -20.15 -5.35
C VAL A 128 20.80 -20.07 -6.74
N SER A 129 20.44 -21.22 -7.31
CA SER A 129 19.55 -21.29 -8.47
C SER A 129 18.41 -22.29 -8.22
N VAL A 130 17.20 -21.91 -8.61
CA VAL A 130 15.98 -22.73 -8.56
C VAL A 130 15.46 -22.88 -9.98
N THR A 131 15.27 -24.12 -10.43
CA THR A 131 14.77 -24.47 -11.76
C THR A 131 13.44 -25.21 -11.66
N ALA A 132 12.85 -25.53 -12.82
CA ALA A 132 11.65 -26.38 -12.88
C ALA A 132 11.82 -27.73 -12.17
N ASP A 133 13.05 -28.24 -12.08
CA ASP A 133 13.35 -29.55 -11.47
C ASP A 133 13.35 -29.50 -9.93
N ASP A 134 13.39 -28.32 -9.30
CA ASP A 134 13.53 -28.17 -7.84
C ASP A 134 12.19 -27.97 -7.12
N THR A 135 11.09 -27.79 -7.86
CA THR A 135 9.77 -27.50 -7.29
C THR A 135 8.67 -28.30 -7.97
N ASP A 136 7.77 -28.88 -7.18
CA ASP A 136 6.61 -29.63 -7.69
C ASP A 136 5.66 -28.77 -8.55
N ARG A 137 5.57 -27.48 -8.25
CA ARG A 137 4.71 -26.52 -8.96
C ARG A 137 5.55 -25.36 -9.47
N THR A 138 5.59 -25.20 -10.79
CA THR A 138 6.27 -24.08 -11.45
C THR A 138 5.40 -22.81 -11.48
N LYS A 139 5.95 -21.71 -12.01
CA LYS A 139 5.25 -20.43 -12.22
C LYS A 139 3.91 -20.71 -12.98
N PRO A 140 2.77 -20.13 -12.56
CA PRO A 140 2.60 -18.98 -11.67
C PRO A 140 2.52 -19.31 -10.18
N ALA A 141 2.74 -20.57 -9.76
CA ALA A 141 2.76 -20.90 -8.34
C ALA A 141 3.93 -20.21 -7.63
N PRO A 142 3.82 -19.81 -6.35
CA PRO A 142 4.87 -19.08 -5.63
C PRO A 142 6.07 -19.96 -5.23
N ASP A 143 5.96 -21.27 -5.39
CA ASP A 143 6.89 -22.28 -4.88
C ASP A 143 8.35 -22.03 -5.30
N PRO A 144 8.68 -21.63 -6.55
CA PRO A 144 10.06 -21.38 -6.97
C PRO A 144 10.71 -20.20 -6.21
N TYR A 145 10.01 -19.09 -6.06
CA TYR A 145 10.52 -17.93 -5.32
C TYR A 145 10.63 -18.22 -3.83
N LEU A 146 9.64 -18.90 -3.25
CA LEU A 146 9.71 -19.33 -1.85
C LEU A 146 10.85 -20.32 -1.60
N ALA A 147 11.17 -21.20 -2.56
CA ALA A 147 12.32 -22.10 -2.47
C ALA A 147 13.64 -21.32 -2.49
N ALA A 148 13.78 -20.32 -3.34
CA ALA A 148 14.96 -19.46 -3.39
C ALA A 148 15.15 -18.69 -2.06
N CYS A 149 14.09 -18.07 -1.54
CA CYS A 149 14.13 -17.37 -0.24
C CYS A 149 14.52 -18.32 0.91
N ARG A 150 13.97 -19.54 0.95
CA ARG A 150 14.35 -20.55 1.95
C ARG A 150 15.82 -20.95 1.85
N ALA A 151 16.34 -21.14 0.65
CA ALA A 151 17.74 -21.51 0.43
C ALA A 151 18.70 -20.39 0.85
N LEU A 152 18.30 -19.13 0.68
CA LEU A 152 19.07 -17.96 1.10
C LEU A 152 18.88 -17.60 2.58
N GLY A 153 17.84 -18.11 3.24
CA GLY A 153 17.50 -17.76 4.62
C GLY A 153 16.96 -16.33 4.78
N VAL A 154 16.22 -15.84 3.79
CA VAL A 154 15.69 -14.46 3.73
C VAL A 154 14.16 -14.42 3.75
N ASP A 155 13.61 -13.28 4.16
CA ASP A 155 12.17 -12.99 4.13
C ASP A 155 11.76 -12.55 2.72
N PRO A 156 10.77 -13.22 2.07
CA PRO A 156 10.25 -12.77 0.77
C PRO A 156 9.81 -11.30 0.77
N ALA A 157 9.27 -10.77 1.87
CA ALA A 157 8.85 -9.36 1.97
C ALA A 157 10.03 -8.37 1.95
N ALA A 158 11.25 -8.86 2.16
CA ALA A 158 12.49 -8.10 2.07
C ALA A 158 13.29 -8.40 0.78
N CYS A 159 12.67 -9.08 -0.19
CA CYS A 159 13.29 -9.43 -1.47
C CYS A 159 12.67 -8.65 -2.64
N VAL A 160 13.47 -8.41 -3.66
CA VAL A 160 12.98 -7.95 -4.97
C VAL A 160 13.11 -9.08 -5.98
N ALA A 161 12.01 -9.42 -6.64
CA ALA A 161 12.01 -10.30 -7.81
C ALA A 161 12.06 -9.47 -9.10
N VAL A 162 12.88 -9.88 -10.06
CA VAL A 162 13.00 -9.26 -11.39
C VAL A 162 12.46 -10.23 -12.43
N GLU A 163 11.49 -9.78 -13.22
CA GLU A 163 10.68 -10.62 -14.11
C GLU A 163 10.27 -9.90 -15.39
N ASP A 164 9.97 -10.63 -16.45
CA ASP A 164 9.55 -10.09 -17.75
C ASP A 164 8.16 -10.62 -18.20
N THR A 165 7.60 -11.62 -17.50
CA THR A 165 6.33 -12.24 -17.86
C THR A 165 5.23 -12.05 -16.81
N ARG A 166 3.96 -12.02 -17.22
CA ARG A 166 2.82 -11.96 -16.27
C ARG A 166 2.76 -13.18 -15.34
N THR A 167 3.10 -14.35 -15.88
CA THR A 167 3.09 -15.61 -15.13
C THR A 167 4.12 -15.57 -14.00
N GLY A 168 5.32 -15.09 -14.29
CA GLY A 168 6.38 -15.00 -13.32
C GLY A 168 6.23 -13.84 -12.34
N VAL A 169 5.74 -12.68 -12.79
CA VAL A 169 5.27 -11.59 -11.89
C VAL A 169 4.24 -12.12 -10.89
N SER A 170 3.23 -12.86 -11.35
CA SER A 170 2.19 -13.42 -10.48
C SER A 170 2.77 -14.40 -9.44
N SER A 171 3.77 -15.19 -9.84
CA SER A 171 4.50 -16.13 -8.96
C SER A 171 5.28 -15.38 -7.86
N ALA A 172 6.01 -14.33 -8.23
CA ALA A 172 6.78 -13.52 -7.29
C ALA A 172 5.89 -12.72 -6.32
N GLU A 173 4.81 -12.12 -6.82
CA GLU A 173 3.82 -11.41 -6.00
C GLU A 173 3.14 -12.36 -5.00
N ALA A 174 2.74 -13.56 -5.45
CA ALA A 174 2.15 -14.58 -4.59
C ALA A 174 3.14 -15.11 -3.53
N ALA A 175 4.44 -15.06 -3.80
CA ALA A 175 5.48 -15.38 -2.82
C ALA A 175 5.71 -14.24 -1.79
N GLY A 176 5.13 -13.06 -2.00
CA GLY A 176 5.28 -11.89 -1.13
C GLY A 176 6.46 -10.99 -1.47
N CYS A 177 7.10 -11.17 -2.64
CA CYS A 177 8.21 -10.34 -3.08
C CYS A 177 7.72 -8.99 -3.62
N THR A 178 8.58 -7.97 -3.49
CA THR A 178 8.44 -6.77 -4.33
C THR A 178 8.89 -7.09 -5.74
N VAL A 179 8.22 -6.59 -6.77
CA VAL A 179 8.51 -6.94 -8.17
C VAL A 179 9.02 -5.74 -8.95
N LEU A 180 10.14 -5.94 -9.64
CA LEU A 180 10.59 -5.12 -10.75
C LEU A 180 10.30 -5.88 -12.05
N ALA A 181 9.26 -5.47 -12.78
CA ALA A 181 8.93 -6.02 -14.07
C ALA A 181 9.70 -5.30 -15.19
N VAL A 182 10.31 -6.06 -16.10
CA VAL A 182 11.02 -5.58 -17.31
C VAL A 182 10.48 -6.33 -18.53
N PRO A 183 9.33 -5.91 -19.09
CA PRO A 183 8.64 -6.66 -20.14
C PRO A 183 9.52 -6.99 -21.35
N SER A 184 9.44 -8.22 -21.82
CA SER A 184 10.11 -8.72 -23.05
C SER A 184 9.18 -8.65 -24.26
N LEU A 185 8.12 -9.46 -24.28
CA LEU A 185 7.15 -9.57 -25.38
C LEU A 185 5.81 -8.91 -25.08
N ALA A 186 5.25 -9.23 -23.92
CA ALA A 186 3.89 -8.84 -23.56
C ALA A 186 3.91 -7.70 -22.54
N PRO A 187 3.02 -6.69 -22.67
CA PRO A 187 2.97 -5.59 -21.72
C PRO A 187 2.55 -6.09 -20.33
N ILE A 188 3.20 -5.53 -19.31
CA ILE A 188 2.88 -5.69 -17.90
C ILE A 188 2.55 -4.30 -17.35
N GLU A 189 1.38 -4.17 -16.76
CA GLU A 189 0.93 -2.90 -16.16
C GLU A 189 1.55 -2.70 -14.77
N PRO A 190 1.87 -1.48 -14.33
CA PRO A 190 2.28 -1.23 -12.94
C PRO A 190 1.15 -1.56 -11.94
N ALA A 191 1.52 -1.91 -10.70
CA ALA A 191 0.59 -2.20 -9.61
C ALA A 191 1.27 -1.97 -8.24
N PRO A 192 0.55 -1.92 -7.11
CA PRO A 192 1.17 -1.88 -5.78
C PRO A 192 2.12 -3.05 -5.59
N GLY A 193 3.37 -2.76 -5.18
CA GLY A 193 4.40 -3.79 -5.09
C GLY A 193 5.07 -4.17 -6.40
N ARG A 194 4.65 -3.59 -7.54
CA ARG A 194 5.18 -3.86 -8.88
C ARG A 194 5.56 -2.57 -9.60
N THR A 195 6.85 -2.37 -9.78
CA THR A 195 7.40 -1.31 -10.64
C THR A 195 7.71 -1.87 -12.02
N VAL A 196 7.39 -1.14 -13.09
CA VAL A 196 7.68 -1.56 -14.47
C VAL A 196 8.73 -0.64 -15.07
N LEU A 197 9.80 -1.21 -15.63
CA LEU A 197 10.83 -0.49 -16.38
C LEU A 197 11.01 -1.09 -17.78
N PRO A 198 11.45 -0.30 -18.77
CA PRO A 198 11.65 -0.80 -20.14
C PRO A 198 12.93 -1.63 -20.30
N SER A 199 13.91 -1.49 -19.41
CA SER A 199 15.17 -2.24 -19.41
C SER A 199 15.79 -2.27 -18.01
N LEU A 200 16.85 -3.09 -17.83
CA LEU A 200 17.67 -3.08 -16.62
C LEU A 200 18.76 -2.00 -16.64
N GLU A 201 18.87 -1.22 -17.71
CA GLU A 201 19.88 -0.15 -17.82
C GLU A 201 19.64 0.93 -16.77
N GLY A 202 20.71 1.28 -16.04
CA GLY A 202 20.65 2.29 -14.99
C GLY A 202 19.88 1.87 -13.73
N VAL A 203 19.45 0.60 -13.62
CA VAL A 203 18.93 0.06 -12.36
C VAL A 203 20.10 -0.12 -11.39
N THR A 204 19.95 0.41 -10.19
CA THR A 204 20.97 0.35 -9.12
C THR A 204 20.44 -0.38 -7.90
N THR A 205 21.33 -0.91 -7.07
CA THR A 205 20.96 -1.49 -5.77
C THR A 205 20.15 -0.50 -4.92
N GLU A 206 20.51 0.78 -4.94
CA GLU A 206 19.78 1.81 -4.19
C GLU A 206 18.35 1.98 -4.72
N ARG A 207 18.17 1.97 -6.05
CA ARG A 207 16.83 2.00 -6.62
C ARG A 207 16.00 0.80 -6.17
N LEU A 208 16.58 -0.41 -6.16
CA LEU A 208 15.92 -1.62 -5.69
C LEU A 208 15.49 -1.51 -4.21
N ARG A 209 16.31 -0.89 -3.35
CA ARG A 209 15.96 -0.61 -1.93
C ARG A 209 14.79 0.36 -1.77
N THR A 210 14.52 1.17 -2.79
CA THR A 210 13.47 2.21 -2.75
C THR A 210 12.16 1.81 -3.42
N LEU A 211 12.08 0.63 -4.03
CA LEU A 211 10.86 0.19 -4.70
C LEU A 211 9.68 0.10 -3.71
N PRO A 212 8.46 0.49 -4.15
CA PRO A 212 7.26 0.35 -3.33
C PRO A 212 6.97 -1.14 -3.11
N THR A 213 6.83 -1.56 -1.85
CA THR A 213 6.60 -2.96 -1.48
C THR A 213 5.12 -3.34 -1.55
N ALA A 214 4.81 -4.56 -1.99
CA ALA A 214 3.49 -5.14 -1.78
C ALA A 214 3.29 -5.30 -0.27
N ALA A 215 2.24 -4.72 0.30
CA ALA A 215 1.90 -4.98 1.68
C ALA A 215 1.61 -6.49 1.81
N ALA A 216 2.35 -7.22 2.65
CA ALA A 216 1.93 -8.56 3.07
C ALA A 216 0.47 -8.49 3.56
N PRO A 217 -0.35 -9.55 3.39
CA PRO A 217 -1.71 -9.57 3.92
C PRO A 217 -1.64 -9.43 5.44
N SER A 218 -1.81 -8.20 5.90
CA SER A 218 -1.92 -7.89 7.31
C SER A 218 -3.28 -8.42 7.77
N HIS A 219 -3.29 -9.19 8.85
CA HIS A 219 -4.53 -9.51 9.56
C HIS A 219 -5.06 -8.34 10.38
N GLU A 220 -4.37 -7.20 10.30
CA GLU A 220 -4.69 -5.97 11.00
C GLU A 220 -4.91 -4.84 9.99
N LEU A 221 -5.80 -3.91 10.33
CA LEU A 221 -5.98 -2.66 9.62
C LEU A 221 -5.75 -1.51 10.59
N ARG A 222 -4.76 -0.66 10.32
CA ARG A 222 -4.48 0.54 11.12
C ARG A 222 -5.08 1.77 10.45
N VAL A 223 -6.06 2.36 11.12
CA VAL A 223 -6.78 3.55 10.62
C VAL A 223 -6.46 4.74 11.50
N MET A 224 -6.17 5.88 10.88
CA MET A 224 -5.88 7.15 11.54
C MET A 224 -6.93 8.22 11.19
N SER A 225 -7.39 8.95 12.21
CA SER A 225 -8.04 10.26 12.07
C SER A 225 -7.00 11.34 12.23
N TRP A 226 -6.94 12.31 11.29
CA TRP A 226 -6.01 13.42 11.42
C TRP A 226 -6.51 14.72 10.80
N ASN A 227 -6.84 15.70 11.65
CA ASN A 227 -6.97 17.09 11.25
C ASN A 227 -5.57 17.67 11.00
N LEU A 228 -5.34 18.23 9.80
CA LEU A 228 -4.03 18.73 9.38
C LEU A 228 -3.80 20.22 9.72
N TRP A 229 -4.77 20.92 10.32
CA TRP A 229 -4.82 22.38 10.51
C TRP A 229 -4.58 23.18 9.24
N HIS A 230 -5.39 22.91 8.23
CA HIS A 230 -5.29 23.40 6.86
C HIS A 230 -3.97 23.00 6.19
N GLY A 231 -3.84 21.70 5.94
CA GLY A 231 -2.79 21.06 5.16
C GLY A 231 -1.43 20.99 5.85
N GLY A 232 -1.33 21.41 7.11
CA GLY A 232 -0.07 21.52 7.86
C GLY A 232 0.70 22.80 7.58
N THR A 233 0.11 23.73 6.82
CA THR A 233 0.81 24.91 6.27
C THR A 233 1.33 25.90 7.33
N LYS A 234 0.91 25.76 8.60
CA LYS A 234 1.43 26.55 9.73
C LYS A 234 2.83 26.14 10.16
N VAL A 235 3.31 24.98 9.72
CA VAL A 235 4.61 24.43 10.11
C VAL A 235 5.51 24.29 8.87
N HIS A 236 6.77 24.72 8.99
CA HIS A 236 7.76 24.55 7.92
C HIS A 236 8.03 23.07 7.66
N ASP A 237 8.25 22.72 6.39
CA ASP A 237 8.49 21.35 5.94
C ASP A 237 7.39 20.34 6.34
N HIS A 238 6.15 20.82 6.49
CA HIS A 238 5.01 20.02 6.95
C HIS A 238 4.82 18.73 6.16
N LEU A 239 4.95 18.75 4.82
CA LEU A 239 4.80 17.54 4.01
C LEU A 239 5.79 16.45 4.43
N ALA A 240 7.07 16.78 4.59
CA ALA A 240 8.08 15.82 5.03
C ALA A 240 7.79 15.29 6.44
N LYS A 241 7.29 16.14 7.34
CA LYS A 241 6.89 15.77 8.70
C LYS A 241 5.65 14.88 8.72
N GLN A 242 4.66 15.17 7.88
CA GLN A 242 3.45 14.34 7.72
C GLN A 242 3.81 12.94 7.18
N LEU A 243 4.65 12.88 6.15
CA LEU A 243 5.14 11.61 5.60
C LEU A 243 5.91 10.79 6.64
N LYS A 244 6.74 11.46 7.46
CA LYS A 244 7.45 10.82 8.58
C LYS A 244 6.46 10.22 9.58
N VAL A 245 5.45 10.97 10.03
CA VAL A 245 4.43 10.48 10.97
C VAL A 245 3.71 9.25 10.41
N ILE A 246 3.27 9.30 9.15
CA ILE A 246 2.58 8.17 8.50
C ILE A 246 3.51 6.94 8.43
N ALA A 247 4.78 7.14 8.05
CA ALA A 247 5.75 6.05 7.95
C ALA A 247 6.09 5.43 9.32
N GLU A 248 6.25 6.24 10.36
CA GLU A 248 6.62 5.79 11.71
C GLU A 248 5.46 5.08 12.42
N THR A 249 4.25 5.60 12.28
CA THR A 249 3.03 5.00 12.85
C THR A 249 2.64 3.69 12.15
N GLY A 250 3.02 3.53 10.89
CA GLY A 250 2.74 2.33 10.11
C GLY A 250 1.24 2.12 9.89
N VAL A 251 0.49 3.21 9.76
CA VAL A 251 -0.93 3.21 9.42
C VAL A 251 -1.14 2.73 7.99
N ASP A 252 -2.33 2.21 7.70
CA ASP A 252 -2.70 1.69 6.39
C ASP A 252 -3.68 2.62 5.66
N VAL A 253 -4.55 3.31 6.42
CA VAL A 253 -5.53 4.27 5.91
C VAL A 253 -5.57 5.49 6.82
N VAL A 254 -5.62 6.68 6.24
CA VAL A 254 -5.76 7.95 6.97
C VAL A 254 -6.96 8.70 6.43
N GLY A 255 -7.93 9.00 7.30
CA GLY A 255 -8.96 9.98 7.01
C GLY A 255 -8.52 11.35 7.49
N LEU A 256 -8.50 12.28 6.56
CA LEU A 256 -7.94 13.62 6.70
C LEU A 256 -9.05 14.66 6.77
N GLN A 257 -8.86 15.63 7.66
CA GLN A 257 -9.66 16.85 7.77
C GLN A 257 -8.76 18.06 7.56
N GLU A 258 -9.34 19.17 7.10
CA GLU A 258 -8.61 20.40 6.80
C GLU A 258 -7.47 20.21 5.82
N THR A 259 -7.76 19.58 4.68
CA THR A 259 -6.73 19.25 3.69
C THR A 259 -6.24 20.44 2.86
N ASN A 260 -6.86 21.62 3.00
CA ASN A 260 -6.60 22.80 2.17
C ASN A 260 -6.68 22.49 0.66
N GLY A 261 -7.55 21.54 0.29
CA GLY A 261 -7.83 21.13 -1.08
C GLY A 261 -6.85 20.10 -1.67
N THR A 262 -5.55 20.16 -1.38
CA THR A 262 -4.55 19.33 -2.10
C THR A 262 -3.81 18.31 -1.25
N ALA A 263 -3.78 18.46 0.08
CA ALA A 263 -2.89 17.67 0.93
C ALA A 263 -3.12 16.15 0.83
N ALA A 264 -4.36 15.69 0.62
CA ALA A 264 -4.65 14.27 0.46
C ALA A 264 -4.00 13.67 -0.80
N GLU A 265 -4.03 14.39 -1.91
CA GLU A 265 -3.40 13.96 -3.17
C GLU A 265 -1.87 14.03 -3.06
N GLU A 266 -1.33 15.13 -2.53
CA GLU A 266 0.11 15.32 -2.35
C GLU A 266 0.75 14.24 -1.44
N LEU A 267 0.10 13.90 -0.33
CA LEU A 267 0.56 12.84 0.58
C LEU A 267 0.50 11.47 -0.08
N ALA A 268 -0.58 11.17 -0.79
CA ALA A 268 -0.75 9.88 -1.46
C ALA A 268 0.26 9.68 -2.58
N ASP A 269 0.50 10.70 -3.42
CA ASP A 269 1.48 10.66 -4.49
C ASP A 269 2.90 10.41 -3.95
N ALA A 270 3.28 11.11 -2.88
CA ALA A 270 4.58 10.94 -2.24
C ALA A 270 4.76 9.54 -1.60
N LEU A 271 3.67 8.91 -1.15
CA LEU A 271 3.67 7.56 -0.58
C LEU A 271 3.51 6.44 -1.62
N GLY A 272 3.06 6.77 -2.84
CA GLY A 272 2.59 5.79 -3.82
C GLY A 272 1.29 5.10 -3.39
N TRP A 273 0.40 5.83 -2.70
CA TRP A 273 -0.86 5.33 -2.15
C TRP A 273 -2.07 5.75 -3.00
N TYR A 274 -3.21 5.12 -2.74
CA TYR A 274 -4.49 5.51 -3.32
C TYR A 274 -5.07 6.69 -2.54
N HIS A 275 -5.82 7.57 -3.21
CA HIS A 275 -6.55 8.63 -2.55
C HIS A 275 -7.97 8.84 -3.07
N HIS A 276 -8.75 9.50 -2.22
CA HIS A 276 -10.00 10.17 -2.54
C HIS A 276 -9.98 11.56 -1.93
N ARG A 277 -10.20 12.57 -2.76
CA ARG A 277 -10.33 13.97 -2.34
C ARG A 277 -11.81 14.33 -2.42
N ALA A 278 -12.34 14.92 -1.36
CA ALA A 278 -13.73 15.36 -1.31
C ALA A 278 -13.81 16.83 -0.89
N GLY A 279 -14.18 17.68 -1.84
CA GLY A 279 -14.25 19.12 -1.64
C GLY A 279 -12.87 19.77 -1.36
N GLU A 280 -12.88 20.79 -0.53
CA GLU A 280 -11.69 21.57 -0.14
C GLU A 280 -11.11 21.12 1.22
N ASN A 281 -11.83 20.27 1.96
CA ASN A 281 -11.57 20.04 3.38
C ASN A 281 -11.32 18.57 3.74
N LEU A 282 -11.80 17.61 2.95
CA LEU A 282 -11.76 16.19 3.33
C LEU A 282 -10.93 15.37 2.34
N GLY A 283 -10.32 14.32 2.85
CA GLY A 283 -9.68 13.31 2.02
C GLY A 283 -9.48 11.99 2.75
N VAL A 284 -9.33 10.92 1.99
CA VAL A 284 -8.88 9.63 2.50
C VAL A 284 -7.70 9.18 1.66
N ILE A 285 -6.60 8.80 2.30
CA ILE A 285 -5.46 8.15 1.66
C ILE A 285 -5.35 6.72 2.17
N SER A 286 -4.99 5.79 1.30
CA SER A 286 -5.01 4.36 1.60
C SER A 286 -3.87 3.64 0.89
N ARG A 287 -3.11 2.85 1.65
CA ARG A 287 -2.15 1.88 1.13
C ARG A 287 -2.84 0.77 0.34
N HIS A 288 -4.11 0.49 0.67
CA HIS A 288 -4.94 -0.52 0.04
C HIS A 288 -5.72 0.05 -1.17
N PRO A 289 -5.98 -0.75 -2.22
CA PRO A 289 -6.77 -0.30 -3.37
C PRO A 289 -8.15 0.21 -2.96
N ILE A 290 -8.51 1.39 -3.47
CA ILE A 290 -9.85 1.96 -3.36
C ILE A 290 -10.74 1.33 -4.43
N THR A 291 -11.78 0.61 -4.01
CA THR A 291 -12.74 -0.08 -4.89
C THR A 291 -14.03 0.72 -5.11
N ALA A 292 -14.37 1.65 -4.21
CA ALA A 292 -15.47 2.59 -4.37
C ALA A 292 -15.16 3.93 -3.68
N ARG A 293 -15.79 5.02 -4.15
CA ARG A 293 -15.69 6.37 -3.59
C ARG A 293 -17.08 6.90 -3.27
N PHE A 294 -17.20 7.61 -2.15
CA PHE A 294 -18.45 8.17 -1.64
C PHE A 294 -18.26 9.66 -1.34
N GLY A 295 -19.29 10.47 -1.62
CA GLY A 295 -19.26 11.91 -1.34
C GLY A 295 -18.42 12.74 -2.33
N ASP A 296 -18.71 12.64 -3.63
CA ASP A 296 -18.08 13.45 -4.70
C ASP A 296 -19.17 14.03 -5.62
N PRO A 297 -19.11 15.31 -6.09
CA PRO A 297 -18.24 16.43 -5.69
C PRO A 297 -18.89 17.41 -4.71
N ALA A 298 -20.13 17.17 -4.29
CA ALA A 298 -20.97 18.14 -3.59
C ALA A 298 -20.78 18.18 -2.06
N VAL A 299 -19.66 17.68 -1.53
CA VAL A 299 -19.39 17.78 -0.09
C VAL A 299 -18.92 19.21 0.19
N GLY A 300 -19.69 19.93 0.99
CA GLY A 300 -19.35 21.28 1.44
C GLY A 300 -18.10 21.29 2.33
N PHE A 301 -17.76 22.43 2.92
CA PHE A 301 -16.62 22.53 3.83
C PHE A 301 -16.78 21.54 5.00
N TYR A 302 -17.91 21.59 5.73
CA TYR A 302 -18.28 20.57 6.71
C TYR A 302 -19.14 19.48 6.07
N GLY A 303 -18.89 18.23 6.46
CA GLY A 303 -19.60 17.07 5.93
C GLY A 303 -18.83 15.78 6.12
N ALA A 304 -19.16 14.78 5.30
CA ALA A 304 -18.50 13.49 5.30
C ALA A 304 -18.31 12.95 3.87
N ALA A 305 -17.21 12.24 3.69
CA ALA A 305 -16.87 11.51 2.47
C ALA A 305 -16.20 10.19 2.83
N GLY A 306 -16.16 9.24 1.90
CA GLY A 306 -15.62 7.93 2.22
C GLY A 306 -15.12 7.16 1.01
N VAL A 307 -14.53 6.02 1.29
CA VAL A 307 -14.02 5.07 0.32
C VAL A 307 -14.29 3.66 0.79
N ARG A 308 -14.47 2.74 -0.16
CA ARG A 308 -14.30 1.32 0.11
C ARG A 308 -12.88 0.93 -0.23
N VAL A 309 -12.18 0.30 0.71
CA VAL A 309 -10.81 -0.19 0.51
C VAL A 309 -10.76 -1.71 0.59
N ARG A 310 -9.89 -2.33 -0.22
CA ARG A 310 -9.65 -3.77 -0.19
C ARG A 310 -8.37 -4.11 0.58
N ALA A 311 -8.54 -4.41 1.87
CA ALA A 311 -7.46 -4.78 2.79
C ALA A 311 -7.30 -6.31 2.84
N GLY A 312 -6.38 -6.84 2.03
CA GLY A 312 -6.26 -8.27 1.80
C GLY A 312 -7.48 -8.82 1.05
N GLU A 313 -8.14 -9.82 1.62
CA GLU A 313 -9.37 -10.42 1.05
C GLU A 313 -10.66 -9.73 1.52
N ARG A 314 -10.57 -8.76 2.44
CA ARG A 314 -11.74 -8.10 3.04
C ARG A 314 -11.88 -6.67 2.54
N GLU A 315 -13.11 -6.26 2.29
CA GLU A 315 -13.44 -4.85 2.06
C GLU A 315 -13.83 -4.17 3.37
N VAL A 316 -13.48 -2.88 3.51
CA VAL A 316 -13.85 -2.03 4.63
C VAL A 316 -14.25 -0.66 4.10
N ASP A 317 -15.36 -0.12 4.58
CA ASP A 317 -15.77 1.26 4.29
C ASP A 317 -15.13 2.20 5.30
N ILE A 318 -14.32 3.14 4.81
CA ILE A 318 -13.65 4.16 5.61
C ILE A 318 -14.24 5.51 5.26
N TRP A 319 -14.79 6.19 6.26
CA TRP A 319 -15.38 7.51 6.15
C TRP A 319 -14.58 8.52 6.97
N THR A 320 -14.44 9.73 6.45
CA THR A 320 -13.89 10.89 7.15
C THR A 320 -14.98 11.96 7.27
N ALA A 321 -15.08 12.60 8.42
CA ALA A 321 -15.98 13.72 8.65
C ALA A 321 -15.25 14.92 9.30
N HIS A 322 -15.69 16.12 8.96
CA HIS A 322 -15.34 17.34 9.69
C HIS A 322 -16.63 18.11 9.94
N LEU A 323 -16.96 18.31 11.22
CA LEU A 323 -18.16 19.00 11.65
C LEU A 323 -17.87 20.45 12.07
N ASP A 324 -18.92 21.27 12.12
CA ASP A 324 -18.83 22.69 12.44
C ASP A 324 -18.17 22.95 13.80
N TYR A 325 -17.23 23.89 13.87
CA TYR A 325 -16.48 24.19 15.09
C TYR A 325 -17.22 25.09 16.08
N THR A 326 -18.29 25.78 15.67
CA THR A 326 -18.89 26.85 16.47
C THR A 326 -20.41 26.71 16.67
N PRO A 327 -20.93 27.08 17.86
CA PRO A 327 -20.20 27.40 19.10
C PRO A 327 -19.45 26.17 19.64
N TYR A 328 -18.49 26.34 20.56
CA TYR A 328 -17.74 25.21 21.13
C TYR A 328 -18.14 24.97 22.59
N GLY A 329 -18.79 23.82 22.84
CA GLY A 329 -19.41 23.51 24.13
C GLY A 329 -18.47 23.59 25.35
N PRO A 330 -17.22 23.10 25.27
CA PRO A 330 -16.25 23.25 26.35
C PRO A 330 -15.92 24.71 26.71
N TYR A 331 -15.88 25.63 25.74
CA TYR A 331 -15.74 27.06 26.03
C TYR A 331 -16.99 27.59 26.73
N GLU A 332 -18.17 27.32 26.18
CA GLU A 332 -19.43 27.78 26.78
C GLU A 332 -19.64 27.24 28.21
N SER A 333 -19.17 26.02 28.48
CA SER A 333 -19.20 25.43 29.82
C SER A 333 -18.17 26.05 30.76
N ALA A 334 -16.89 26.07 30.36
CA ALA A 334 -15.79 26.47 31.23
C ALA A 334 -15.69 27.99 31.44
N PHE A 335 -16.12 28.77 30.46
CA PHE A 335 -15.95 30.23 30.43
C PHE A 335 -17.24 30.98 30.70
N ASP A 336 -18.34 30.54 30.11
CA ASP A 336 -19.64 31.22 30.22
C ASP A 336 -20.54 30.58 31.29
N GLY A 337 -20.21 29.36 31.73
CA GLY A 337 -20.94 28.65 32.77
C GLY A 337 -22.32 28.18 32.33
N LEU A 338 -22.51 27.92 31.03
CA LEU A 338 -23.80 27.48 30.52
C LEU A 338 -24.20 26.10 31.07
N PRO A 339 -25.49 25.90 31.42
CA PRO A 339 -25.97 24.60 31.89
C PRO A 339 -26.02 23.58 30.74
N ALA A 340 -25.94 22.29 31.09
CA ALA A 340 -25.93 21.18 30.13
C ALA A 340 -27.06 21.23 29.09
N ALA A 341 -28.26 21.68 29.47
CA ALA A 341 -29.39 21.80 28.56
C ALA A 341 -29.16 22.81 27.42
N GLU A 342 -28.45 23.91 27.70
CA GLU A 342 -28.11 24.92 26.69
C GLU A 342 -26.98 24.42 25.78
N LEU A 343 -25.95 23.79 26.35
CA LEU A 343 -24.86 23.15 25.58
C LEU A 343 -25.43 22.14 24.57
N VAL A 344 -26.35 21.28 25.01
CA VAL A 344 -27.03 20.30 24.13
C VAL A 344 -27.88 20.99 23.05
N ALA A 345 -28.51 22.13 23.36
CA ALA A 345 -29.28 22.89 22.38
C ALA A 345 -28.39 23.57 21.32
N HIS A 346 -27.13 23.86 21.64
CA HIS A 346 -26.19 24.48 20.69
C HIS A 346 -25.53 23.47 19.74
N GLU A 347 -25.56 22.16 20.06
CA GLU A 347 -25.06 21.09 19.18
C GLU A 347 -25.90 20.83 17.91
N GLN A 348 -27.01 21.55 17.68
CA GLN A 348 -27.97 21.20 16.61
C GLN A 348 -27.37 21.20 15.20
N VAL A 349 -26.42 22.11 14.93
CA VAL A 349 -25.73 22.16 13.63
C VAL A 349 -24.86 20.92 13.44
N ARG A 350 -23.95 20.64 14.37
CA ARG A 350 -23.11 19.43 14.33
C ARG A 350 -23.94 18.15 14.32
N LEU A 351 -25.03 18.10 15.09
CA LEU A 351 -25.93 16.95 15.13
C LEU A 351 -26.61 16.71 13.78
N ALA A 352 -27.03 17.76 13.09
CA ALA A 352 -27.58 17.64 11.74
C ALA A 352 -26.53 17.12 10.74
N GLN A 353 -25.30 17.60 10.81
CA GLN A 353 -24.19 17.15 9.96
C GLN A 353 -23.81 15.69 10.25
N MET A 354 -23.74 15.28 11.52
CA MET A 354 -23.53 13.88 11.91
C MET A 354 -24.64 12.98 11.38
N ARG A 355 -25.91 13.40 11.49
CA ARG A 355 -27.04 12.64 10.92
C ARG A 355 -26.95 12.49 9.41
N ASP A 356 -26.53 13.54 8.70
CA ASP A 356 -26.27 13.47 7.25
C ASP A 356 -25.14 12.47 6.93
N ALA A 357 -24.04 12.51 7.68
CA ALA A 357 -22.93 11.57 7.53
C ALA A 357 -23.39 10.12 7.75
N LEU A 358 -24.13 9.87 8.83
CA LEU A 358 -24.69 8.55 9.14
C LEU A 358 -25.67 8.08 8.06
N HIS A 359 -26.50 8.97 7.52
CA HIS A 359 -27.41 8.63 6.42
C HIS A 359 -26.63 8.16 5.18
N ARG A 360 -25.58 8.89 4.79
CA ARG A 360 -24.72 8.53 3.64
C ARG A 360 -23.97 7.21 3.86
N ILE A 361 -23.51 6.95 5.08
CA ILE A 361 -22.89 5.68 5.45
C ILE A 361 -23.86 4.53 5.23
N GLU A 362 -25.12 4.67 5.66
CA GLU A 362 -26.14 3.65 5.47
C GLU A 362 -26.56 3.48 4.00
N GLU A 363 -26.62 4.56 3.22
CA GLU A 363 -26.88 4.49 1.77
C GLU A 363 -25.77 3.74 1.00
N ALA A 364 -24.52 3.86 1.44
CA ALA A 364 -23.36 3.19 0.83
C ALA A 364 -23.12 1.76 1.36
N ALA A 365 -23.79 1.38 2.45
CA ALA A 365 -23.52 0.14 3.17
C ALA A 365 -23.68 -1.08 2.26
N ALA A 366 -22.72 -2.01 2.36
CA ALA A 366 -22.80 -3.31 1.70
C ALA A 366 -22.86 -4.44 2.74
N PRO A 367 -23.57 -5.55 2.44
CA PRO A 367 -23.69 -6.68 3.36
C PRO A 367 -22.31 -7.22 3.77
N GLY A 368 -22.07 -7.33 5.08
CA GLY A 368 -20.84 -7.89 5.62
C GLY A 368 -19.61 -6.97 5.54
N VAL A 369 -19.72 -5.78 4.95
CA VAL A 369 -18.64 -4.80 4.90
C VAL A 369 -18.64 -3.98 6.20
N PRO A 370 -17.58 -4.07 7.02
CA PRO A 370 -17.46 -3.23 8.21
C PRO A 370 -17.26 -1.75 7.83
N VAL A 371 -17.60 -0.88 8.78
CA VAL A 371 -17.49 0.58 8.65
C VAL A 371 -16.55 1.12 9.70
N VAL A 372 -15.68 2.05 9.31
CA VAL A 372 -14.92 2.92 10.20
C VAL A 372 -15.24 4.37 9.83
N LEU A 373 -15.68 5.16 10.80
CA LEU A 373 -15.89 6.60 10.67
C LEU A 373 -14.82 7.32 11.51
N VAL A 374 -13.97 8.08 10.85
CA VAL A 374 -12.99 8.96 11.49
C VAL A 374 -13.38 10.41 11.31
N GLY A 375 -12.84 11.30 12.13
CA GLY A 375 -13.07 12.73 11.92
C GLY A 375 -12.80 13.59 13.12
N ASP A 376 -12.73 14.90 12.83
CA ASP A 376 -12.86 15.97 13.81
C ASP A 376 -14.35 16.33 13.92
N PHE A 377 -14.94 16.00 15.07
CA PHE A 377 -16.36 16.24 15.30
C PHE A 377 -16.62 17.57 15.98
N ASN A 378 -15.58 18.31 16.39
CA ASN A 378 -15.71 19.55 17.16
C ASN A 378 -16.70 19.46 18.34
N SER A 379 -16.87 18.25 18.88
CA SER A 379 -17.87 17.91 19.90
C SER A 379 -17.26 16.88 20.84
N PRO A 380 -17.34 17.08 22.16
CA PRO A 380 -16.86 16.11 23.12
C PRO A 380 -17.61 14.77 23.04
N SER A 381 -16.99 13.73 23.61
CA SER A 381 -17.64 12.44 23.77
C SER A 381 -18.62 12.42 24.94
N HIS A 382 -19.82 11.89 24.71
CA HIS A 382 -20.76 11.53 25.77
C HIS A 382 -20.22 10.48 26.76
N LEU A 383 -19.13 9.79 26.41
CA LEU A 383 -18.44 8.82 27.27
C LEU A 383 -17.37 9.46 28.17
N ASP A 384 -16.96 10.71 27.88
CA ASP A 384 -15.84 11.35 28.57
C ASP A 384 -16.34 12.26 29.70
N SER A 385 -17.50 12.87 29.51
CA SER A 385 -18.16 13.71 30.52
C SER A 385 -19.67 13.40 30.54
N PRO A 386 -20.12 12.44 31.37
CA PRO A 386 -21.51 11.97 31.37
C PRO A 386 -22.51 13.01 31.90
N ASP A 387 -22.04 14.14 32.42
CA ASP A 387 -22.89 15.24 32.91
C ASP A 387 -23.57 16.01 31.76
N VAL A 388 -23.06 15.88 30.53
CA VAL A 388 -23.65 16.46 29.32
C VAL A 388 -23.86 15.35 28.30
N GLU A 389 -25.03 15.34 27.67
CA GLU A 389 -25.46 14.25 26.79
C GLU A 389 -24.67 14.17 25.47
N TRP A 390 -23.99 15.24 25.05
CA TRP A 390 -23.23 15.34 23.79
C TRP A 390 -23.90 14.60 22.61
N PRO A 391 -25.02 15.13 22.08
CA PRO A 391 -25.91 14.41 21.17
C PRO A 391 -25.26 13.96 19.86
N VAL A 392 -24.17 14.59 19.43
CA VAL A 392 -23.42 14.23 18.21
C VAL A 392 -22.86 12.81 18.34
N THR A 393 -22.07 12.55 19.38
CA THR A 393 -21.45 11.24 19.59
C THR A 393 -22.47 10.19 20.02
N LYS A 394 -23.54 10.57 20.74
CA LYS A 394 -24.68 9.67 21.00
C LYS A 394 -25.43 9.25 19.74
N ALA A 395 -25.57 10.14 18.76
CA ALA A 395 -26.20 9.80 17.49
C ALA A 395 -25.39 8.74 16.72
N ALA A 396 -24.06 8.84 16.74
CA ALA A 396 -23.18 7.83 16.15
C ALA A 396 -23.29 6.48 16.88
N GLU A 397 -23.31 6.48 18.22
CA GLU A 397 -23.54 5.26 19.01
C GLU A 397 -24.90 4.62 18.70
N ALA A 398 -25.96 5.42 18.61
CA ALA A 398 -27.30 4.94 18.25
C ALA A 398 -27.38 4.35 16.83
N ALA A 399 -26.49 4.75 15.92
CA ALA A 399 -26.33 4.14 14.60
C ALA A 399 -25.46 2.85 14.61
N GLY A 400 -25.00 2.42 15.79
CA GLY A 400 -24.23 1.21 16.00
C GLY A 400 -22.72 1.36 15.77
N LEU A 401 -22.21 2.59 15.65
CA LEU A 401 -20.79 2.88 15.64
C LEU A 401 -20.26 2.98 17.07
N ARG A 402 -19.24 2.21 17.41
CA ARG A 402 -18.62 2.21 18.74
C ARG A 402 -17.33 3.02 18.74
N ASP A 403 -17.06 3.69 19.85
CA ASP A 403 -15.85 4.47 20.07
C ASP A 403 -14.65 3.57 20.36
N SER A 404 -13.74 3.44 19.39
CA SER A 404 -12.60 2.54 19.53
C SER A 404 -11.60 2.96 20.60
N TYR A 405 -11.50 4.27 20.89
CA TYR A 405 -10.61 4.75 21.96
C TYR A 405 -11.14 4.34 23.32
N ARG A 406 -12.45 4.46 23.55
CA ARG A 406 -13.09 4.04 24.81
C ARG A 406 -13.24 2.53 24.96
N GLU A 407 -13.31 1.78 23.86
CA GLU A 407 -13.15 0.32 23.92
C GLU A 407 -11.76 -0.09 24.44
N ALA A 408 -10.70 0.61 24.01
CA ALA A 408 -9.33 0.34 24.46
C ALA A 408 -9.03 0.94 25.86
N HIS A 409 -9.62 2.10 26.17
CA HIS A 409 -9.37 2.89 27.39
C HIS A 409 -10.70 3.31 28.04
N PRO A 410 -11.37 2.40 28.79
CA PRO A 410 -12.72 2.64 29.29
C PRO A 410 -12.84 3.77 30.33
N ASP A 411 -11.75 4.14 31.01
CA ASP A 411 -11.76 5.14 32.07
C ASP A 411 -11.19 6.49 31.56
N PRO A 412 -12.04 7.52 31.34
CA PRO A 412 -11.59 8.83 30.89
C PRO A 412 -10.74 9.58 31.92
N ALA A 413 -10.83 9.26 33.21
CA ALA A 413 -10.00 9.91 34.23
C ALA A 413 -8.55 9.41 34.20
N VAL A 414 -8.33 8.16 33.77
CA VAL A 414 -6.99 7.56 33.68
C VAL A 414 -6.34 7.84 32.33
N GLN A 415 -7.12 7.68 31.25
CA GLN A 415 -6.67 7.91 29.88
C GLN A 415 -7.65 8.84 29.18
N PRO A 416 -7.50 10.16 29.36
CA PRO A 416 -8.46 11.11 28.82
C PRO A 416 -8.43 11.15 27.29
N GLY A 417 -7.25 10.96 26.69
CA GLY A 417 -7.11 10.89 25.23
C GLY A 417 -7.36 12.22 24.54
N HIS A 418 -6.97 13.34 25.17
CA HIS A 418 -7.14 14.67 24.58
C HIS A 418 -6.54 14.73 23.18
N THR A 419 -7.31 15.29 22.25
CA THR A 419 -6.89 15.56 20.88
C THR A 419 -6.86 17.06 20.60
N TRP A 420 -7.68 17.84 21.32
CA TRP A 420 -7.64 19.29 21.37
C TRP A 420 -7.08 19.75 22.73
N SER A 421 -5.94 20.43 22.80
CA SER A 421 -4.96 20.67 21.74
C SER A 421 -3.53 20.50 22.25
N PRO A 422 -2.63 19.84 21.49
CA PRO A 422 -1.21 19.73 21.86
C PRO A 422 -0.45 21.06 21.85
N ILE A 423 -0.97 22.13 21.23
CA ILE A 423 -0.28 23.42 21.11
C ILE A 423 -0.96 24.57 21.86
N HIS A 424 -2.25 24.44 22.20
CA HIS A 424 -2.96 25.46 22.98
C HIS A 424 -2.95 25.09 24.46
N ALA A 425 -2.03 25.69 25.22
CA ALA A 425 -2.03 25.59 26.68
C ALA A 425 -2.92 26.66 27.34
N LEU A 426 -3.11 27.79 26.66
CA LEU A 426 -3.92 28.92 27.08
C LEU A 426 -4.91 29.26 25.97
N HIS A 427 -6.07 29.76 26.38
CA HIS A 427 -7.10 30.20 25.46
C HIS A 427 -6.67 31.45 24.68
N GLU A 428 -7.03 31.49 23.39
CA GLU A 428 -6.47 32.44 22.41
C GLU A 428 -7.04 33.87 22.51
N ASP A 429 -7.95 34.12 23.44
CA ASP A 429 -8.58 35.44 23.65
C ASP A 429 -7.70 36.45 24.41
N GLY A 430 -6.47 36.05 24.79
CA GLY A 430 -5.55 36.88 25.58
C GLY A 430 -5.94 37.01 27.06
N SER A 431 -6.94 36.27 27.54
CA SER A 431 -7.36 36.27 28.94
C SER A 431 -6.36 35.58 29.87
N GLY A 432 -5.49 34.72 29.32
CA GLY A 432 -4.59 33.87 30.08
C GLY A 432 -5.29 32.71 30.81
N ARG A 433 -6.56 32.46 30.48
CA ARG A 433 -7.28 31.27 30.97
C ARG A 433 -6.67 30.00 30.37
N PRO A 434 -6.58 28.89 31.13
CA PRO A 434 -6.18 27.60 30.56
C PRO A 434 -7.13 27.16 29.45
N GLU A 435 -6.58 26.56 28.41
CA GLU A 435 -7.37 25.95 27.34
C GLU A 435 -8.05 24.67 27.85
N PRO A 436 -9.38 24.51 27.73
CA PRO A 436 -10.06 23.26 27.98
C PRO A 436 -9.48 22.16 27.08
N GLN A 437 -9.05 21.06 27.69
CA GLN A 437 -8.49 19.93 26.96
C GLN A 437 -9.56 18.86 26.80
N ASP A 438 -9.80 18.45 25.55
CA ASP A 438 -10.90 17.57 25.19
C ASP A 438 -10.50 16.59 24.09
N ARG A 439 -11.32 15.54 23.95
CA ARG A 439 -11.23 14.59 22.83
C ARG A 439 -12.37 14.86 21.86
N ILE A 440 -12.01 15.42 20.71
CA ILE A 440 -12.95 15.81 19.65
C ILE A 440 -12.65 15.11 18.32
N ASP A 441 -11.51 14.43 18.21
CA ASP A 441 -11.15 13.58 17.08
C ASP A 441 -11.44 12.11 17.41
N PHE A 442 -12.01 11.38 16.47
CA PHE A 442 -12.54 10.04 16.73
C PHE A 442 -12.12 9.03 15.67
N VAL A 443 -12.03 7.77 16.12
CA VAL A 443 -12.11 6.59 15.25
C VAL A 443 -13.26 5.74 15.78
N LEU A 444 -14.40 5.80 15.11
CA LEU A 444 -15.59 5.01 15.41
C LEU A 444 -15.69 3.82 14.45
N HIS A 445 -16.27 2.70 14.88
CA HIS A 445 -16.34 1.50 14.03
C HIS A 445 -17.58 0.64 14.26
N ARG A 446 -17.92 -0.16 13.24
CA ARG A 446 -18.93 -1.23 13.30
C ARG A 446 -18.45 -2.42 12.47
N GLY A 447 -18.50 -3.62 13.06
CA GLY A 447 -18.14 -4.87 12.36
C GLY A 447 -16.65 -5.23 12.39
N LEU A 448 -15.84 -4.53 13.19
CA LEU A 448 -14.43 -4.85 13.47
C LEU A 448 -14.20 -5.07 14.97
N ARG A 449 -13.06 -5.69 15.29
CA ARG A 449 -12.57 -5.84 16.68
C ARG A 449 -11.38 -4.92 16.88
N VAL A 450 -11.45 -4.06 17.89
CA VAL A 450 -10.33 -3.19 18.31
C VAL A 450 -9.25 -4.04 18.96
N LEU A 451 -8.01 -3.91 18.51
CA LEU A 451 -6.83 -4.50 19.13
C LEU A 451 -6.09 -3.49 19.99
N HIS A 452 -5.98 -2.25 19.50
CA HIS A 452 -5.30 -1.15 20.17
C HIS A 452 -5.82 0.19 19.65
N SER A 453 -5.89 1.21 20.50
CA SER A 453 -6.19 2.59 20.11
C SER A 453 -5.34 3.56 20.94
N GLN A 454 -4.88 4.65 20.33
CA GLN A 454 -4.07 5.67 20.99
C GLN A 454 -4.20 7.03 20.29
N THR A 455 -3.95 8.10 21.04
CA THR A 455 -3.66 9.42 20.47
C THR A 455 -2.19 9.49 20.08
N CYS A 456 -1.87 10.31 19.07
CA CYS A 456 -0.52 10.43 18.52
C CYS A 456 -0.15 11.91 18.34
N VAL A 457 0.99 12.28 18.90
CA VAL A 457 1.70 13.55 18.70
C VAL A 457 3.18 13.22 18.65
N SER A 458 3.91 13.81 17.69
CA SER A 458 5.36 13.64 17.60
C SER A 458 6.09 14.73 18.39
N GLY A 459 7.12 14.33 19.13
CA GLY A 459 7.95 15.24 19.91
C GLY A 459 7.18 15.92 21.04
N THR A 460 7.61 17.14 21.41
CA THR A 460 6.94 17.99 22.38
C THR A 460 6.66 19.33 21.69
N PRO A 461 5.45 19.52 21.13
CA PRO A 461 5.12 20.72 20.39
C PRO A 461 5.30 21.97 21.24
N ARG A 462 5.89 23.03 20.66
CA ARG A 462 5.87 24.35 21.28
C ARG A 462 4.46 24.93 21.18
N PRO A 463 4.04 25.69 22.19
CA PRO A 463 2.71 26.26 22.22
C PRO A 463 2.54 27.34 21.14
N TRP A 464 1.29 27.56 20.74
CA TRP A 464 0.92 28.69 19.89
C TRP A 464 1.33 30.03 20.55
N PRO A 465 1.86 31.01 19.79
CA PRO A 465 2.03 31.03 18.33
C PRO A 465 3.37 30.49 17.78
N ASP A 466 4.27 29.97 18.62
CA ASP A 466 5.66 29.62 18.24
C ASP A 466 5.80 28.24 17.56
N VAL A 467 4.87 27.92 16.65
CA VAL A 467 4.64 26.56 16.13
C VAL A 467 5.38 26.24 14.84
N GLU A 468 5.91 27.25 14.14
CA GLU A 468 6.47 27.14 12.79
C GLU A 468 7.59 26.09 12.63
N HIS A 469 8.26 25.69 13.72
CA HIS A 469 9.33 24.68 13.70
C HIS A 469 8.99 23.43 14.51
N ASN A 470 7.74 23.24 14.92
CA ASN A 470 7.32 22.02 15.60
C ASN A 470 7.56 20.79 14.72
N GLU A 471 7.87 19.65 15.36
CA GLU A 471 7.92 18.35 14.67
C GLU A 471 6.51 17.89 14.27
N TRP A 472 5.52 18.20 15.11
CA TRP A 472 4.11 17.92 14.87
C TRP A 472 3.47 19.04 14.02
N PRO A 473 2.94 18.74 12.83
CA PRO A 473 2.43 19.73 11.89
C PRO A 473 0.90 19.96 12.00
N SER A 474 0.35 19.93 13.22
CA SER A 474 -1.08 20.16 13.47
C SER A 474 -1.29 20.68 14.90
N ASP A 475 -2.42 21.32 15.14
CA ASP A 475 -2.94 21.70 16.45
C ASP A 475 -3.89 20.63 17.04
N HIS A 476 -4.17 19.56 16.31
CA HIS A 476 -4.85 18.36 16.80
C HIS A 476 -3.86 17.20 17.00
N ALA A 477 -4.06 16.40 18.04
CA ALA A 477 -3.47 15.06 18.08
C ALA A 477 -4.23 14.12 17.13
N ALA A 478 -3.50 13.24 16.43
CA ALA A 478 -4.16 12.21 15.62
C ALA A 478 -4.69 11.09 16.53
N VAL A 479 -5.71 10.36 16.06
CA VAL A 479 -6.20 9.14 16.72
C VAL A 479 -5.92 7.95 15.82
N ILE A 480 -5.28 6.92 16.35
CA ILE A 480 -4.90 5.72 15.59
C ILE A 480 -5.52 4.50 16.26
N THR A 481 -6.26 3.71 15.50
CA THR A 481 -6.80 2.43 15.96
C THR A 481 -6.33 1.29 15.04
N THR A 482 -5.86 0.22 15.67
CA THR A 482 -5.55 -1.05 15.02
C THR A 482 -6.74 -2.00 15.19
N PHE A 483 -7.28 -2.47 14.07
CA PHE A 483 -8.39 -3.42 14.02
C PHE A 483 -7.91 -4.81 13.60
N SER A 484 -8.55 -5.86 14.09
CA SER A 484 -8.45 -7.20 13.50
C SER A 484 -9.33 -7.30 12.26
N LEU A 485 -8.75 -7.75 11.15
CA LEU A 485 -9.49 -8.13 9.94
C LEU A 485 -10.02 -9.56 9.99
N ARG A 486 -9.54 -10.39 10.93
CA ARG A 486 -10.13 -11.71 11.23
C ARG A 486 -11.46 -11.54 11.96
N GLU A 487 -12.42 -12.39 11.62
CA GLU A 487 -13.71 -12.51 12.32
C GLU A 487 -13.55 -12.79 13.83
#